data_AF-B3CTH4-F1
#
_entry.id   AF-B3CTH4-F1
#
_cell.length_a   1.000
_cell.length_b   1.000
_cell.length_c   1.000
_cell.angle_alpha   90.00
_cell.angle_beta   90.00
_cell.angle_gamma   90.00
#
_symmetry.space_group_name_H-M   'P 1'
#
loop_
_entity.id
_entity.type
_entity.pdbx_description
1 polymer ?
#
loop_
_entity_poly.entity_id
_entity_poly.type
_entity_poly.pdbx_seq_one_letter_code
_entity_poly.pdbx_strand_id
1 'polypeptide(L)' 'MSLRALGQHQEAIENYGQAIQYNPTNLEVYINKGVALYKLGQYQRSNKAL' A
#
# COMPACT_ATOMS: atom_id res chain seq x y z
N MET A 1 5.23 -9.89 -13.07
CA MET A 1 4.92 -8.44 -13.01
C MET A 1 6.15 -7.68 -12.51
N SER A 2 6.31 -6.40 -12.88
CA SER A 2 7.54 -5.61 -12.69
C SER A 2 7.78 -5.19 -11.23
N LEU A 3 8.98 -5.43 -10.70
CA LEU A 3 9.46 -5.04 -9.36
C LEU A 3 9.13 -3.58 -8.98
N ARG A 4 9.05 -2.70 -9.98
CA ARG A 4 8.74 -1.28 -9.82
C ARG A 4 7.38 -1.04 -9.15
N ALA A 5 6.35 -1.81 -9.50
CA ALA A 5 5.02 -1.65 -8.92
C ALA A 5 5.00 -2.05 -7.43
N LEU A 6 5.73 -3.10 -7.06
CA LEU A 6 5.85 -3.55 -5.66
C LEU A 6 6.55 -2.50 -4.81
N GLY A 7 7.64 -1.90 -5.31
CA GLY A 7 8.35 -0.83 -4.60
C GLY A 7 7.47 0.40 -4.37
N GLN A 8 6.72 0.84 -5.38
CA GLN A 8 5.83 2.00 -5.28
C GLN A 8 4.68 1.77 -4.28
N HIS A 9 4.16 0.54 -4.16
CA HIS A 9 3.13 0.23 -3.18
C HIS A 9 3.67 0.18 -1.75
N GLN A 10 4.89 -0.32 -1.55
CA GLN A 10 5.54 -0.34 -0.24
C GLN A 10 5.79 1.09 0.27
N GLU A 11 6.36 1.94 -0.58
CA GLU A 11 6.61 3.35 -0.28
C GLU A 11 5.31 4.12 0.01
N ALA A 12 4.23 3.82 -0.72
CA ALA A 12 2.92 4.41 -0.44
C ALA A 12 2.39 4.02 0.95
N ILE A 13 2.56 2.76 1.37
CA ILE A 13 2.12 2.28 2.69
C ILE A 13 2.88 2.98 3.82
N GLU A 14 4.18 3.22 3.65
CA GLU A 14 5.01 3.98 4.61
C GLU A 14 4.56 5.44 4.71
N ASN A 15 4.34 6.10 3.57
CA ASN A 15 3.80 7.46 3.52
C ASN A 15 2.44 7.59 4.23
N TYR A 16 1.54 6.62 4.04
CA TYR A 16 0.27 6.62 4.79
C TYR A 16 0.47 6.39 6.29
N GLY A 17 1.49 5.63 6.70
CA GLY A 17 1.88 5.50 8.10
C GLY A 17 2.27 6.83 8.72
N GLN A 18 3.08 7.61 8.02
CA GLN A 18 3.45 8.97 8.43
C GLN A 18 2.23 9.89 8.47
N ALA A 19 1.38 9.90 7.43
CA ALA A 19 0.18 10.72 7.38
C ALA A 19 -0.79 10.43 8.55
N ILE A 20 -0.90 9.17 8.97
CA ILE A 20 -1.69 8.77 10.16
C ILE A 20 -1.09 9.37 11.45
N GLN A 21 0.24 9.45 11.57
CA GLN A 21 0.88 10.06 12.74
C GLN A 21 0.58 11.57 12.83
N TYR A 22 0.51 12.27 11.70
CA TYR A 22 0.22 13.70 11.67
C TYR A 22 -1.29 14.01 11.74
N ASN A 23 -2.14 13.17 11.15
CA ASN A 23 -3.59 13.33 11.19
C ASN A 23 -4.29 11.98 11.37
N PRO A 24 -4.43 11.51 12.61
CA PRO A 24 -5.03 10.19 12.90
C PRO A 24 -6.54 10.15 12.64
N THR A 25 -7.18 11.30 12.40
CA THR A 25 -8.62 11.38 12.13
C THR A 25 -8.96 11.39 10.64
N ASN A 26 -7.96 11.45 9.75
CA ASN A 26 -8.20 11.49 8.33
C ASN A 26 -8.54 10.09 7.78
N LEU A 27 -9.83 9.79 7.71
CA LEU A 27 -10.39 8.55 7.16
C LEU A 27 -9.89 8.24 5.74
N GLU A 28 -9.64 9.26 4.92
CA GLU A 28 -9.17 9.08 3.55
C GLU A 28 -7.80 8.40 3.51
N VAL A 29 -6.91 8.73 4.46
CA VAL A 29 -5.59 8.12 4.59
C VAL A 29 -5.69 6.63 4.89
N TYR A 30 -6.62 6.24 5.76
CA TYR A 30 -6.85 4.83 6.08
C TYR A 30 -7.44 4.05 4.90
N ILE A 31 -8.40 4.65 4.17
CA ILE A 31 -9.00 4.06 2.96
C ILE A 31 -7.90 3.83 1.91
N ASN A 32 -7.09 4.85 1.63
CA ASN A 32 -6.03 4.78 0.63
C ASN A 32 -4.93 3.78 1.02
N LYS A 33 -4.59 3.68 2.32
CA LYS A 33 -3.67 2.65 2.84
C LYS A 33 -4.23 1.23 2.64
N GLY A 34 -5.52 1.03 2.92
CA GLY A 34 -6.20 -0.26 2.70
C GLY A 34 -6.18 -0.69 1.24
N VAL A 35 -6.45 0.24 0.31
CA VAL A 35 -6.38 -0.02 -1.14
C VAL A 35 -4.97 -0.38 -1.57
N ALA A 36 -3.95 0.31 -1.07
CA ALA A 36 -2.55 0.01 -1.37
C ALA A 36 -2.15 -1.39 -0.88
N LEU A 37 -2.55 -1.78 0.34
CA LEU A 37 -2.32 -3.11 0.90
C LEU A 37 -3.03 -4.21 0.10
N TYR A 38 -4.28 -3.99 -0.29
CA TYR A 38 -5.04 -4.93 -1.10
C TYR A 38 -4.38 -5.17 -2.46
N LYS A 39 -3.95 -4.10 -3.13
CA LYS A 39 -3.21 -4.18 -4.40
C LYS A 39 -1.89 -4.94 -4.22
N LEU A 40 -1.10 -4.61 -3.18
CA LEU A 40 0.14 -5.30 -2.89
C LEU A 40 -0.07 -6.81 -2.66
N GLY A 41 -1.10 -7.19 -1.91
CA GLY A 41 -1.45 -8.59 -1.67
C GLY A 41 -1.86 -9.34 -2.95
N GLN A 42 -2.59 -8.69 -3.86
CA GLN A 42 -2.91 -9.27 -5.16
C GLN A 42 -1.67 -9.47 -6.04
N TYR A 43 -0.77 -8.49 -6.05
CA TYR A 43 0.48 -8.59 -6.80
C TYR A 43 1.40 -9.68 -6.25
N GLN A 44 1.51 -9.80 -4.92
CA GLN A 44 2.26 -10.88 -4.29
C GLN A 44 1.66 -12.26 -4.58
N ARG A 45 0.32 -12.39 -4.56
CA ARG A 45 -0.36 -13.64 -4.94
C ARG A 45 -0.11 -14.00 -6.41
N SER A 46 -0.18 -13.03 -7.32
CA SER A 46 0.15 -13.24 -8.74
C SER A 46 1.62 -13.64 -8.95
N ASN A 47 2.55 -13.14 -8.14
CA ASN A 47 3.97 -13.48 -8.26
C ASN A 47 4.34 -14.84 -7.62
N LYS A 48 3.52 -15.33 -6.68
CA LYS A 48 3.65 -16.68 -6.08
C LYS A 48 3.00 -17.80 -6.89
N ALA A 49 2.19 -17.47 -7.89
CA ALA A 49 1.44 -18.43 -8.70
C ALA A 49 2.18 -18.91 -9.97
N LEU A 50 3.49 -18.67 -10.05
CA LEU A 50 4.43 -19.18 -11.05
C LEU A 50 5.56 -19.92 -10.32
#